data_AF-A0A8T5IM08-F1
#
_entry.id   AF-A0A8T5IM08-F1
#
_cell.length_a   1.000
_cell.length_b   1.000
_cell.length_c   1.000
_cell.angle_alpha   90.00
_cell.angle_beta   90.00
_cell.angle_gamma   90.00
#
_symmetry.space_group_name_H-M   'P 1'
#
loop_
_entity.id
_entity.type
_entity.pdbx_description
1 polymer ?
#
loop_
_entity_poly.entity_id
_entity_poly.type
_entity_poly.pdbx_seq_one_letter_code
_entity_poly.pdbx_strand_id
1 'polypeptide(L)'
;MVTGHGCAALLNVLEILKYRRNFEMPAPLKKIKSGNYEVSIWENEKDMNDGGIVTFKTISLKKSWKDKNNVTREQYLSLRKQDVEKVLVLMRKVHEHLILEEEK
;
A
#
# COMPACT_ATOMS: atom_id res chain seq x y z
N MET A 1 -45.78 3.54 33.02
CA MET A 1 -46.13 2.90 31.74
C MET A 1 -45.40 3.66 30.64
N VAL A 2 -44.47 3.01 29.93
CA VAL A 2 -43.77 3.34 28.65
C VAL A 2 -43.20 4.77 28.46
N THR A 3 -41.90 5.03 28.65
CA THR A 3 -40.74 4.90 27.70
C THR A 3 -40.86 5.64 26.38
N GLY A 4 -39.88 6.50 26.07
CA GLY A 4 -39.44 6.77 24.71
C GLY A 4 -39.33 8.24 24.30
N HIS A 5 -38.21 8.90 24.63
CA HIS A 5 -37.71 10.01 23.80
C HIS A 5 -36.44 9.53 23.12
N GLY A 6 -36.66 8.69 22.10
CA GLY A 6 -35.61 8.21 21.21
C GLY A 6 -35.31 9.23 20.13
N CYS A 7 -34.01 9.41 19.89
CA CYS A 7 -33.44 9.61 18.56
C CYS A 7 -33.73 10.96 17.86
N ALA A 8 -33.16 12.04 18.39
CA ALA A 8 -32.85 13.25 17.61
C ALA A 8 -31.48 13.11 16.90
N ALA A 9 -31.26 12.00 16.18
CA ALA A 9 -30.01 11.75 15.46
C ALA A 9 -30.26 11.10 14.08
N LEU A 10 -31.35 11.50 13.42
CA LEU A 10 -31.60 11.16 12.02
C LEU A 10 -31.52 12.42 11.15
N LEU A 11 -30.52 13.27 11.40
CA LEU A 11 -30.03 14.16 10.34
C LEU A 11 -29.17 13.34 9.36
N ASN A 12 -29.87 12.81 8.37
CA ASN A 12 -29.44 12.79 6.98
C ASN A 12 -28.12 12.06 6.65
N VAL A 13 -28.11 10.74 6.87
CA VAL A 13 -27.14 9.81 6.27
C VAL A 13 -27.09 9.95 4.73
N LEU A 14 -28.22 10.32 4.11
CA LEU A 14 -28.31 10.55 2.66
C LEU A 14 -27.56 11.79 2.18
N GLU A 15 -27.34 12.80 3.02
CA GLU A 15 -26.48 13.96 2.68
C GLU A 15 -25.00 13.60 2.79
N ILE A 16 -24.61 12.82 3.81
CA ILE A 16 -23.22 12.35 3.99
C ILE A 16 -22.79 11.48 2.79
N LEU A 17 -23.70 10.65 2.26
CA LEU A 17 -23.41 9.78 1.11
C LEU A 17 -23.28 10.53 -0.23
N LYS A 18 -23.84 11.74 -0.36
CA LYS A 18 -23.69 12.57 -1.57
C LYS A 18 -22.32 13.25 -1.67
N TYR A 19 -21.57 13.33 -0.56
CA TYR A 19 -20.20 13.86 -0.54
C TYR A 19 -19.12 12.79 -0.78
N ARG A 20 -19.51 11.60 -1.26
CA ARG A 20 -18.57 10.60 -1.78
C ARG A 20 -18.10 11.03 -3.18
N ARG A 21 -17.38 12.16 -3.20
CA ARG A 21 -16.51 12.62 -4.29
C ARG A 21 -15.77 11.38 -4.81
N ASN A 22 -15.83 11.14 -6.12
CA ASN A 22 -15.16 10.02 -6.80
C ASN A 22 -13.77 9.78 -6.20
N PHE A 23 -13.66 8.85 -5.25
CA PHE A 23 -12.39 8.44 -4.70
C PHE A 23 -11.85 7.41 -5.69
N GLU A 24 -11.31 7.91 -6.80
CA GLU A 24 -10.50 7.08 -7.68
C GLU A 24 -9.39 6.52 -6.80
N MET A 25 -9.40 5.20 -6.57
CA MET A 25 -8.29 4.57 -5.88
C MET A 25 -7.03 4.91 -6.68
N PRO A 26 -5.99 5.49 -6.06
CA PRO A 26 -4.83 5.96 -6.81
C PRO A 26 -4.27 4.80 -7.63
N ALA A 27 -4.33 4.93 -8.96
CA ALA A 27 -3.74 3.93 -9.82
C ALA A 27 -2.22 3.99 -9.61
N PRO A 28 -1.54 2.84 -9.52
CA PRO A 28 -0.09 2.85 -9.39
C PRO A 28 0.52 3.43 -10.67
N LEU A 29 1.40 4.42 -10.50
CA LEU A 29 2.15 5.08 -11.57
C LEU A 29 2.83 4.07 -12.50
N LYS A 30 3.40 3.01 -11.91
CA LYS A 30 4.10 1.97 -12.66
C LYS A 30 4.07 0.66 -11.90
N LYS A 31 3.95 -0.45 -12.65
CA LYS A 31 4.13 -1.80 -12.14
C LYS A 31 5.26 -2.50 -12.89
N ILE A 32 6.11 -3.20 -12.17
CA ILE A 32 7.21 -4.00 -12.70
C ILE A 32 7.09 -5.39 -12.09
N LYS A 33 7.12 -6.45 -12.91
CA LYS A 33 6.98 -7.83 -12.44
C LYS A 33 8.18 -8.65 -12.85
N SER A 34 8.67 -9.49 -11.93
CA SER A 34 9.70 -10.49 -12.16
C SER A 34 9.31 -11.78 -11.44
N GLY A 35 8.84 -12.77 -12.20
CA GLY A 35 8.34 -14.04 -11.68
C GLY A 35 7.25 -13.88 -10.62
N ASN A 36 7.55 -14.36 -9.41
CA ASN A 36 6.66 -14.31 -8.24
C ASN A 36 6.70 -12.97 -7.48
N TYR A 37 7.54 -12.04 -7.93
CA TYR A 37 7.68 -10.71 -7.32
C TYR A 37 7.11 -9.63 -8.24
N GLU A 38 6.45 -8.64 -7.65
CA GLU A 38 5.89 -7.49 -8.35
C GLU A 38 6.14 -6.23 -7.52
N VAL A 39 6.62 -5.16 -8.16
CA VAL A 39 6.81 -3.85 -7.55
C VAL A 39 5.82 -2.87 -8.17
N SER A 40 5.05 -2.17 -7.34
CA SER A 40 4.15 -1.10 -7.74
C SER A 40 4.60 0.23 -7.15
N ILE A 41 4.67 1.28 -7.96
CA ILE A 41 4.98 2.65 -7.55
C ILE A 41 3.67 3.42 -7.43
N TRP A 42 3.45 4.07 -6.29
CA TRP A 42 2.25 4.81 -5.95
C TRP A 42 2.61 6.27 -5.71
N GLU A 43 1.76 7.17 -6.19
CA GLU A 43 1.77 8.58 -5.81
C GLU A 43 0.65 8.81 -4.82
N ASN A 44 0.99 9.32 -3.64
CA ASN A 44 0.01 9.60 -2.60
C ASN A 44 0.12 11.07 -2.26
N GLU A 45 -1.03 11.68 -1.98
CA GLU A 45 -1.13 13.04 -1.51
C GLU A 45 -1.57 12.99 -0.05
N LYS A 46 -0.92 13.80 0.80
CA LYS A 46 -1.35 14.01 2.17
C LYS A 46 -1.55 15.50 2.37
N ASP A 47 -2.79 15.85 2.71
CA ASP A 47 -3.12 17.18 3.19
C ASP A 47 -2.42 17.41 4.53
N MET A 48 -1.67 18.50 4.62
CA MET A 48 -1.23 19.03 5.90
C MET A 48 -2.32 19.94 6.45
N ASN A 49 -2.55 19.87 7.77
CA ASN A 49 -3.55 20.68 8.46
C ASN A 49 -3.38 22.21 8.25
N ASP A 50 -2.21 22.67 7.78
CA ASP A 50 -1.91 24.07 7.42
C ASP A 50 -2.23 24.44 5.95
N GLY A 51 -3.00 23.62 5.24
CA GLY A 51 -3.45 23.91 3.87
C GLY A 51 -2.42 23.63 2.76
N GLY A 52 -1.29 23.00 3.10
CA GLY A 52 -0.31 22.51 2.13
C GLY A 52 -0.59 21.07 1.72
N ILE A 53 -0.56 20.77 0.42
CA ILE A 53 -0.62 19.40 -0.10
C ILE A 53 0.80 18.87 -0.23
N VAL A 54 1.13 17.78 0.45
CA VAL A 54 2.42 17.10 0.29
C VAL A 54 2.23 15.82 -0.50
N THR A 55 2.78 15.79 -1.70
CA THR A 55 2.83 14.60 -2.55
C THR A 55 4.06 13.76 -2.20
N PHE A 56 3.87 12.48 -1.92
CA PHE A 56 4.95 11.54 -1.64
C PHE A 56 4.78 10.23 -2.42
N LYS A 57 5.91 9.62 -2.75
CA LYS A 57 5.95 8.36 -3.49
C LYS A 57 6.19 7.18 -2.57
N THR A 58 5.35 6.17 -2.72
CA THR A 58 5.41 4.91 -1.97
C THR A 58 5.62 3.78 -2.97
N ILE A 59 6.34 2.75 -2.56
CA ILE A 59 6.64 1.58 -3.38
C ILE A 59 6.13 0.37 -2.63
N SER A 60 5.40 -0.50 -3.31
CA SER A 60 4.91 -1.75 -2.73
C SER A 60 5.53 -2.92 -3.47
N LEU A 61 6.28 -3.76 -2.74
CA LEU A 61 6.78 -5.04 -3.21
C LEU A 61 5.78 -6.13 -2.79
N LYS A 62 5.27 -6.87 -3.76
CA LYS A 62 4.40 -8.02 -3.58
C LYS A 62 5.16 -9.30 -3.93
N LYS A 63 5.08 -10.30 -3.06
CA LYS A 63 5.50 -11.68 -3.33
C LYS A 63 4.26 -12.56 -3.37
N SER A 64 4.05 -13.29 -4.46
CA SER A 64 2.93 -14.23 -4.61
C SER A 64 3.44 -15.66 -4.71
N TRP A 65 2.87 -16.60 -3.96
CA TRP A 65 3.17 -18.03 -4.06
C TRP A 65 1.92 -18.87 -3.86
N LYS A 66 1.92 -20.12 -4.35
CA LYS A 66 0.86 -21.08 -4.06
C LYS A 66 1.23 -21.90 -2.83
N ASP A 67 0.29 -22.01 -1.89
CA ASP A 67 0.45 -22.86 -0.72
C ASP A 67 0.13 -24.33 -1.03
N LYS A 68 0.36 -25.24 -0.08
CA LYS A 68 0.12 -26.70 -0.26
C LYS A 68 -1.34 -27.02 -0.60
N ASN A 69 -2.25 -26.13 -0.19
CA ASN A 69 -3.68 -26.23 -0.44
C ASN A 69 -4.11 -25.55 -1.76
N ASN A 70 -3.18 -25.27 -2.69
CA ASN A 70 -3.42 -24.55 -3.95
C ASN A 70 -4.00 -23.12 -3.79
N VAL A 71 -3.94 -22.55 -2.59
CA VAL A 71 -4.35 -21.16 -2.34
C VAL A 71 -3.19 -20.22 -2.69
N THR A 72 -3.45 -19.22 -3.54
CA THR A 72 -2.48 -18.14 -3.79
C THR A 72 -2.38 -17.28 -2.54
N ARG A 73 -1.18 -17.22 -1.97
CA ARG A 73 -0.81 -16.32 -0.88
C ARG A 73 -0.03 -15.15 -1.45
N GLU A 74 -0.28 -13.99 -0.85
CA GLU A 74 0.39 -12.75 -1.22
C GLU A 74 0.94 -12.10 0.04
N GLN A 75 2.18 -11.62 -0.06
CA GLN A 75 2.82 -10.82 0.98
C GLN A 75 3.21 -9.48 0.39
N TYR A 76 2.98 -8.42 1.15
CA TYR A 76 3.21 -7.05 0.73
C TYR A 76 4.22 -6.39 1.67
N LEU A 77 5.17 -5.66 1.09
CA LEU A 77 6.09 -4.79 1.79
C LEU A 77 5.99 -3.39 1.19
N SER A 78 5.61 -2.42 2.01
CA SER A 78 5.51 -1.01 1.59
C SER A 78 6.72 -0.23 2.07
N LEU A 79 7.38 0.46 1.14
CA LEU A 79 8.59 1.24 1.34
C LEU A 79 8.36 2.66 0.84
N ARG A 80 9.06 3.63 1.42
CA ARG A 80 9.06 4.99 0.86
C ARG A 80 10.18 5.12 -0.18
N LYS A 81 10.10 6.14 -1.04
CA LYS A 81 11.11 6.40 -2.07
C LYS A 81 12.56 6.39 -1.53
N GLN A 82 12.81 7.00 -0.37
CA GLN A 82 14.18 7.05 0.18
C GLN A 82 14.71 5.71 0.68
N ASP A 83 13.85 4.72 0.93
CA ASP A 83 14.28 3.41 1.43
C ASP A 83 14.73 2.48 0.30
N VAL A 84 14.42 2.82 -0.95
CA VAL A 84 14.79 2.04 -2.14
C VAL A 84 16.30 1.88 -2.25
N GLU A 85 17.04 2.98 -2.14
CA GLU A 85 18.51 2.96 -2.25
C GLU A 85 19.13 2.10 -1.16
N LYS A 86 18.60 2.20 0.07
CA LYS A 86 19.07 1.39 1.21
C LYS A 86 18.83 -0.09 0.95
N VAL A 87 17.63 -0.45 0.49
CA VAL A 87 17.29 -1.84 0.15
C VAL A 87 18.14 -2.34 -1.01
N LEU A 88 18.40 -1.53 -2.04
CA LEU A 88 19.23 -1.92 -3.16
C LEU A 88 20.67 -2.26 -2.73
N VAL A 89 21.27 -1.44 -1.86
CA VAL A 89 22.61 -1.72 -1.31
C VAL A 89 22.62 -3.01 -0.50
N LEU A 90 21.61 -3.24 0.34
CA LEU A 90 21.49 -4.48 1.11
C LEU A 90 21.34 -5.71 0.20
N MET A 91 20.49 -5.62 -0.82
CA MET A 91 20.27 -6.73 -1.76
C MET A 91 21.54 -7.06 -2.55
N ARG A 92 22.36 -6.06 -2.91
CA ARG A 92 23.67 -6.30 -3.54
C ARG A 92 24.63 -7.05 -2.62
N LYS A 93 24.74 -6.65 -1.36
CA LYS A 93 25.59 -7.34 -0.37
C LYS A 93 25.12 -8.77 -0.10
N VAL A 94 23.80 -8.99 -0.05
CA VAL A 94 23.22 -10.32 0.08
C VAL A 94 23.54 -11.17 -1.15
N HIS A 95 23.44 -10.59 -2.35
CA HIS A 95 23.81 -11.26 -3.59
C HIS A 95 25.30 -11.64 -3.62
N GLU A 96 26.18 -10.74 -3.18
CA GLU A 96 27.61 -11.04 -3.03
C GLU A 96 27.83 -12.24 -2.08
N HIS A 97 27.21 -12.25 -0.90
CA HIS A 97 27.38 -13.33 0.06
C HIS A 97 26.80 -14.67 -0.43
N LEU A 98 25.54 -14.69 -0.88
CA LEU A 98 24.85 -15.93 -1.24
C LEU A 98 25.33 -16.55 -2.55
N ILE A 99 25.82 -15.75 -3.49
CA ILE A 99 26.20 -16.25 -4.82
C ILE A 99 27.71 -16.37 -4.96
N LEU A 100 28.49 -15.45 -4.38
CA LEU A 100 29.94 -15.44 -4.57
C LEU A 100 30.71 -16.12 -3.43
N GLU A 101 30.15 -16.20 -2.22
CA GLU A 101 30.85 -16.77 -1.05
C GLU A 101 30.40 -18.19 -0.70
N GLU A 102 29.14 -18.58 -0.94
CA GLU A 102 28.65 -19.96 -0.71
C GLU A 102 29.21 -20.99 -1.71
N GLU A 103 29.85 -20.58 -2.81
CA GLU A 103 30.55 -21.50 -3.75
C GLU A 103 31.99 -21.86 -3.33
N LYS A 104 32.42 -21.53 -2.10
CA LYS A 104 33.75 -21.89 -1.57
C LYS A 104 33.74 -23.05 -0.58
#